data_AF-A3WRM6-F1
#
_entry.id   AF-A3WRM6-F1
#
_cell.length_a   1.000
_cell.length_b   1.000
_cell.length_c   1.000
_cell.angle_alpha   90.00
_cell.angle_beta   90.00
_cell.angle_gamma   90.00
#
_symmetry.space_group_name_H-M   'P 1'
#
loop_
_entity.id
_entity.type
_entity.pdbx_description
1 polymer ?
#
loop_
_entity_poly.entity_id
_entity_poly.type
_entity_poly.pdbx_seq_one_letter_code
_entity_poly.pdbx_strand_id
1 'polypeptide(L)'
;MVKSKGVRVLLPSLSSLIAVSPLVGWMVVLTIKHVLADFVLQTSWMAIGKDQKTGWGLPLLSHCLVHLALALALILLIAPRFWFIAFIDFAIHIVVDRAKGICVSTFDVTHQHPWFWTLIGVDQALHHLTGFALAIVMAFNA
;
A
#
# COMPACT_ATOMS: atom_id res chain seq x y z
N MET A 1 18.96 -19.55 46.09
CA MET A 1 17.99 -18.81 45.24
C MET A 1 18.74 -17.69 44.54
N VAL A 2 19.16 -17.87 43.28
CA VAL A 2 19.94 -16.87 42.53
C VAL A 2 18.96 -15.83 41.96
N LYS A 3 19.05 -14.58 42.44
CA LYS A 3 18.32 -13.45 41.84
C LYS A 3 18.95 -13.11 40.49
N SER A 4 18.25 -13.44 39.40
CA SER A 4 18.55 -12.93 38.07
C SER A 4 18.47 -11.39 38.11
N LYS A 5 19.61 -10.72 37.89
CA LYS A 5 19.63 -9.27 37.64
C LYS A 5 19.13 -9.06 36.22
N GLY A 6 17.86 -8.67 36.09
CA GLY A 6 17.30 -8.25 34.80
C GLY A 6 18.11 -7.09 34.24
N VAL A 7 18.81 -7.31 33.13
CA VAL A 7 19.46 -6.24 32.38
C VAL A 7 18.35 -5.39 31.77
N ARG A 8 18.07 -4.22 32.38
CA ARG A 8 17.28 -3.18 31.71
C ARG A 8 18.18 -2.52 30.68
N VAL A 9 17.93 -2.82 29.41
CA VAL A 9 18.48 -2.03 28.32
C VAL A 9 17.83 -0.65 28.41
N LEU A 10 18.57 0.33 28.95
CA LEU A 10 18.20 1.73 28.89
C LEU A 10 18.50 2.21 27.46
N LEU A 11 17.52 2.07 26.57
CA LEU A 11 17.60 2.76 25.28
C LEU A 11 17.56 4.27 25.56
N PRO A 12 18.48 5.07 25.01
CA PRO A 12 18.42 6.52 25.15
C PRO A 12 17.08 7.04 24.61
N SER A 13 16.51 8.04 25.26
CA SER A 13 15.33 8.75 24.76
C SER A 13 15.73 9.53 23.50
N LEU A 14 15.58 8.91 22.33
CA LEU A 14 15.69 9.59 21.06
C LEU A 14 14.40 10.39 20.85
N SER A 15 14.49 11.73 20.85
CA SER A 15 13.40 12.57 20.41
C SER A 15 13.20 12.37 18.90
N SER A 16 11.99 12.04 18.49
CA SER A 16 11.62 11.93 17.07
C SER A 16 10.70 13.10 16.70
N LEU A 17 10.87 13.63 15.49
CA LEU A 17 10.01 14.68 14.94
C LEU A 17 8.59 14.17 14.65
N ILE A 18 8.41 12.85 14.54
CA ILE A 18 7.16 12.18 14.24
C ILE A 18 6.85 11.21 15.36
N ALA A 19 5.63 11.26 15.89
CA ALA A 19 5.18 10.30 16.88
C ALA A 19 5.20 8.87 16.29
N VAL A 20 6.00 7.99 16.89
CA VAL A 20 6.23 6.63 16.39
C VAL A 20 4.96 5.79 16.40
N SER A 21 4.12 5.93 17.43
CA SER A 21 2.88 5.16 17.56
C SER A 21 1.89 5.38 16.40
N PRO A 22 1.47 6.62 16.05
CA PRO A 22 0.60 6.83 14.90
C PRO A 22 1.28 6.47 13.57
N LEU A 23 2.60 6.66 13.44
CA LEU A 23 3.32 6.23 12.24
C LEU A 23 3.19 4.72 12.02
N VAL A 24 3.54 3.93 13.03
CA VAL A 24 3.44 2.47 12.97
C VAL A 24 1.98 2.03 12.78
N GLY A 25 1.03 2.68 13.47
CA GLY A 25 -0.40 2.41 13.32
C GLY A 25 -0.87 2.57 11.87
N TRP A 26 -0.58 3.72 11.24
CA TRP A 26 -0.95 3.95 9.84
C TRP A 26 -0.22 3.02 8.87
N MET A 27 1.06 2.72 9.10
CA MET A 27 1.79 1.74 8.27
C MET A 27 1.09 0.38 8.28
N VAL A 28 0.67 -0.11 9.44
CA VAL A 28 -0.04 -1.39 9.56
C VAL A 28 -1.40 -1.32 8.88
N VAL A 29 -2.19 -0.28 9.15
CA VAL A 29 -3.53 -0.10 8.56
C VAL A 29 -3.45 -0.08 7.02
N LEU A 30 -2.54 0.71 6.45
CA LEU A 30 -2.39 0.84 5.00
C LEU A 30 -1.81 -0.44 4.37
N THR A 31 -0.95 -1.17 5.08
CA THR A 31 -0.46 -2.50 4.65
C THR A 31 -1.59 -3.52 4.61
N ILE A 32 -2.43 -3.59 5.65
CA ILE A 32 -3.59 -4.49 5.67
C ILE A 32 -4.58 -4.11 4.56
N LYS A 33 -4.86 -2.81 4.38
CA LYS A 33 -5.69 -2.32 3.28
C LYS A 33 -5.19 -2.83 1.94
N HIS A 34 -3.89 -2.68 1.69
CA HIS A 34 -3.26 -3.10 0.44
C HIS A 34 -3.44 -4.61 0.22
N VAL A 35 -3.11 -5.43 1.22
CA VAL A 35 -3.22 -6.89 1.11
C VAL A 35 -4.65 -7.33 0.85
N LEU A 36 -5.63 -6.75 1.55
CA LEU A 36 -7.04 -7.06 1.34
C LEU A 36 -7.49 -6.70 -0.09
N ALA A 37 -7.05 -5.56 -0.58
CA ALA A 37 -7.47 -5.09 -1.89
C ALA A 37 -6.82 -5.88 -3.04
N ASP A 38 -5.50 -6.12 -2.99
CA ASP A 38 -4.74 -6.79 -4.06
C ASP A 38 -4.92 -8.31 -4.11
N PHE A 39 -5.04 -8.95 -2.95
CA PHE A 39 -4.97 -10.42 -2.85
C PHE A 39 -6.27 -11.08 -2.38
N VAL A 40 -7.21 -10.33 -1.81
CA VAL A 40 -8.48 -10.89 -1.33
C VAL A 40 -9.67 -10.42 -2.17
N LEU A 41 -9.76 -9.11 -2.43
CA LEU A 41 -10.90 -8.50 -3.12
C LEU A 41 -10.68 -8.30 -4.62
N GLN A 42 -9.44 -8.31 -5.09
CA GLN A 42 -9.13 -8.25 -6.51
C GLN A 42 -9.60 -9.54 -7.21
N THR A 43 -10.46 -9.38 -8.20
CA THR A 43 -10.92 -10.49 -9.04
C THR A 43 -9.92 -10.82 -10.15
N SER A 44 -10.03 -12.00 -10.76
CA SER A 44 -9.23 -12.36 -11.93
C SER A 44 -9.44 -11.40 -13.11
N TRP A 45 -10.67 -10.89 -13.29
CA TRP A 45 -10.98 -9.88 -14.31
C TRP A 45 -10.21 -8.57 -14.09
N MET A 46 -10.16 -8.09 -12.84
CA MET A 46 -9.36 -6.92 -12.47
C MET A 46 -7.87 -7.16 -12.73
N ALA A 47 -7.33 -8.26 -12.18
CA ALA A 47 -5.90 -8.56 -12.22
C ALA A 47 -5.37 -8.75 -13.63
N ILE A 48 -6.04 -9.57 -14.45
CA ILE A 48 -5.62 -9.83 -15.84
C ILE A 48 -5.96 -8.63 -16.73
N GLY A 49 -7.12 -8.00 -16.51
CA GLY A 49 -7.62 -6.92 -17.34
C GLY A 49 -6.80 -5.64 -17.23
N LYS A 50 -6.35 -5.26 -16.02
CA LYS A 50 -5.61 -4.00 -15.80
C LYS A 50 -4.26 -3.96 -16.51
N ASP A 51 -3.69 -5.13 -16.77
CA ASP A 51 -2.40 -5.31 -17.46
C ASP A 51 -2.53 -5.42 -18.99
N GLN A 52 -3.75 -5.41 -19.56
CA GLN A 52 -3.94 -5.54 -21.01
C GLN A 52 -3.48 -4.29 -21.78
N LYS A 53 -3.14 -4.51 -23.06
CA LYS A 53 -2.78 -3.44 -24.00
C LYS A 53 -3.97 -2.53 -24.33
N THR A 54 -5.16 -3.12 -24.47
CA THR A 54 -6.44 -2.43 -24.71
C THR A 54 -7.50 -2.96 -23.74
N GLY A 55 -8.60 -2.22 -23.54
CA GLY A 55 -9.67 -2.65 -22.64
C GLY A 55 -9.32 -2.65 -21.14
N TRP A 56 -8.14 -2.16 -20.77
CA TRP A 56 -7.62 -2.15 -19.39
C TRP A 56 -8.30 -1.14 -18.47
N GLY A 57 -8.96 -0.11 -19.02
CA GLY A 57 -9.47 1.04 -18.26
C GLY A 57 -10.47 0.66 -17.17
N LEU A 58 -11.50 -0.12 -17.52
CA LEU A 58 -12.53 -0.55 -16.56
C LEU A 58 -12.00 -1.53 -15.51
N PRO A 59 -11.22 -2.57 -15.86
CA PRO A 59 -10.54 -3.42 -14.88
C PRO A 59 -9.68 -2.65 -13.90
N LEU A 60 -8.82 -1.75 -14.41
CA LEU A 60 -7.92 -0.93 -13.60
C LEU A 60 -8.72 -0.01 -12.66
N LEU A 61 -9.68 0.74 -13.21
CA LEU A 61 -10.50 1.65 -12.41
C LEU A 61 -11.26 0.91 -11.32
N SER A 62 -11.87 -0.24 -11.64
CA SER A 62 -12.60 -1.05 -10.67
C SER A 62 -11.71 -1.51 -9.52
N HIS A 63 -10.50 -1.96 -9.83
CA HIS A 63 -9.52 -2.34 -8.83
C HIS A 63 -9.11 -1.15 -7.95
N CYS A 64 -8.72 -0.02 -8.54
CA CYS A 64 -8.34 1.15 -7.77
C CYS A 64 -9.50 1.71 -6.94
N LEU A 65 -10.76 1.58 -7.38
CA LEU A 65 -11.94 1.95 -6.59
C LEU A 65 -12.11 1.06 -5.35
N VAL A 66 -11.71 -0.21 -5.38
CA VAL A 66 -11.64 -1.05 -4.17
C VAL A 66 -10.61 -0.48 -3.19
N HIS A 67 -9.44 -0.06 -3.67
CA HIS A 67 -8.42 0.60 -2.83
C HIS A 67 -8.95 1.88 -2.21
N LEU A 68 -9.58 2.75 -3.01
CA LEU A 68 -10.18 3.99 -2.56
C LEU A 68 -11.25 3.73 -1.49
N ALA A 69 -12.16 2.79 -1.73
CA ALA A 69 -13.24 2.48 -0.80
C ALA A 69 -12.72 2.00 0.56
N LEU A 70 -11.75 1.07 0.57
CA LEU A 70 -11.15 0.58 1.81
C LEU A 70 -10.34 1.67 2.52
N ALA A 71 -9.51 2.42 1.79
CA ALA A 71 -8.72 3.51 2.37
C ALA A 71 -9.63 4.56 3.01
N LEU A 72 -10.65 5.01 2.27
CA LEU A 72 -11.59 6.02 2.74
C LEU A 72 -12.37 5.53 3.96
N ALA A 73 -12.87 4.30 3.97
CA ALA A 73 -13.58 3.73 5.10
C ALA A 73 -12.70 3.65 6.36
N LEU A 74 -11.46 3.14 6.25
CA LEU A 74 -10.52 3.04 7.36
C LEU A 74 -10.10 4.42 7.88
N ILE A 75 -9.85 5.37 6.99
CA ILE A 75 -9.47 6.74 7.37
C ILE A 75 -10.63 7.45 8.05
N LEU A 76 -11.85 7.34 7.53
CA LEU A 76 -13.04 7.93 8.15
C LEU A 76 -13.34 7.32 9.53
N LEU A 77 -13.04 6.03 9.74
CA LEU A 77 -13.21 5.38 11.03
C LEU A 77 -12.18 5.84 12.08
N ILE A 78 -10.92 6.04 11.67
CA ILE A 78 -9.81 6.30 12.59
C ILE A 78 -9.54 7.81 12.78
N ALA A 79 -9.52 8.57 11.70
CA ALA A 79 -9.19 10.00 11.70
C ALA A 79 -9.84 10.74 10.50
N PRO A 80 -11.15 11.06 10.57
CA PRO A 80 -11.92 11.59 9.44
C PRO A 80 -11.34 12.82 8.75
N ARG A 81 -10.59 13.66 9.48
CA ARG A 81 -9.95 14.87 8.94
C ARG A 81 -8.96 14.59 7.80
N PHE A 82 -8.48 13.35 7.66
CA PHE A 82 -7.56 12.94 6.60
C PHE A 82 -8.25 12.32 5.37
N TRP A 83 -9.58 12.43 5.21
CA TRP A 83 -10.33 11.78 4.12
C TRP A 83 -9.72 11.96 2.72
N PHE A 84 -9.12 13.12 2.43
CA PHE A 84 -8.53 13.45 1.13
C PHE A 84 -7.30 12.59 0.81
N ILE A 85 -6.63 12.03 1.82
CA ILE A 85 -5.48 11.12 1.66
C ILE A 85 -5.89 9.86 0.89
N ALA A 86 -7.12 9.37 1.05
CA ALA A 86 -7.62 8.22 0.29
C ALA A 86 -7.67 8.49 -1.22
N PHE A 87 -7.98 9.72 -1.63
CA PHE A 87 -8.00 10.13 -3.03
C PHE A 87 -6.59 10.32 -3.61
N ILE A 88 -5.63 10.74 -2.79
CA ILE A 88 -4.22 10.80 -3.17
C ILE A 88 -3.68 9.38 -3.38
N ASP A 89 -3.94 8.47 -2.44
CA ASP A 89 -3.61 7.04 -2.56
C ASP A 89 -4.19 6.46 -3.85
N PHE A 90 -5.48 6.67 -4.11
CA PHE A 90 -6.16 6.25 -5.33
C PHE A 90 -5.48 6.73 -6.62
N ALA A 91 -5.12 8.02 -6.69
CA ALA A 91 -4.47 8.59 -7.86
C ALA A 91 -3.08 7.97 -8.10
N ILE A 92 -2.27 7.82 -7.05
CA ILE A 92 -0.94 7.19 -7.15
C ILE A 92 -1.09 5.71 -7.53
N HIS A 93 -2.06 5.02 -6.94
CA HIS A 93 -2.29 3.60 -7.18
C HIS A 93 -2.62 3.31 -8.64
N ILE A 94 -3.48 4.12 -9.27
CA ILE A 94 -3.75 4.05 -10.72
C ILE A 94 -2.46 4.18 -11.54
N VAL A 95 -1.60 5.12 -11.18
CA VAL A 95 -0.36 5.40 -11.93
C VAL A 95 0.62 4.23 -11.83
N VAL A 96 0.83 3.70 -10.62
CA VAL A 96 1.75 2.58 -10.38
C VAL A 96 1.26 1.33 -11.11
N ASP A 97 -0.01 0.97 -10.94
CA ASP A 97 -0.61 -0.19 -11.61
C ASP A 97 -0.55 -0.06 -13.11
N ARG A 98 -0.82 1.15 -13.65
CA ARG A 98 -0.77 1.35 -15.09
C ARG A 98 0.65 1.27 -15.63
N ALA A 99 1.64 1.79 -14.90
CA ALA A 99 3.05 1.66 -15.28
C ALA A 99 3.46 0.18 -15.35
N LYS A 100 3.07 -0.62 -14.35
CA LYS A 100 3.28 -2.06 -14.36
C LYS A 100 2.54 -2.74 -15.53
N GLY A 101 1.28 -2.41 -15.78
CA GLY A 101 0.51 -2.94 -16.91
C GLY A 101 1.08 -2.58 -18.28
N ILE A 102 1.70 -1.40 -18.44
CA ILE A 102 2.44 -1.03 -19.65
C ILE A 102 3.66 -1.93 -19.82
N CYS A 103 4.44 -2.18 -18.76
CA CYS A 103 5.58 -3.10 -18.82
C CYS A 103 5.13 -4.51 -19.20
N VAL A 104 4.08 -5.04 -18.56
CA VAL A 104 3.53 -6.37 -18.84
C VAL A 104 3.11 -6.48 -20.30
N SER A 105 2.30 -5.54 -20.81
CA SER A 105 1.77 -5.58 -22.18
C SER A 105 2.79 -5.24 -23.27
N THR A 106 3.83 -4.46 -22.96
CA THR A 106 4.86 -4.08 -23.94
C THR A 106 5.87 -5.21 -24.15
N PHE A 107 6.22 -5.92 -23.09
CA PHE A 107 7.23 -6.98 -23.11
C PHE A 107 6.64 -8.40 -23.10
N ASP A 108 5.31 -8.53 -23.26
CA ASP A 108 4.58 -9.80 -23.27
C ASP A 108 4.92 -10.70 -22.07
N VAL A 109 4.96 -10.09 -20.88
CA VAL A 109 5.40 -10.78 -19.66
C VAL A 109 4.30 -11.72 -19.18
N THR A 110 4.53 -13.02 -19.32
CA THR A 110 3.63 -14.07 -18.82
C THR A 110 4.03 -14.54 -17.41
N HIS A 111 3.15 -15.27 -16.72
CA HIS A 111 3.43 -15.80 -15.37
C HIS A 111 4.63 -16.76 -15.32
N GLN A 112 5.00 -17.34 -16.46
CA GLN A 112 6.16 -18.22 -16.61
C GLN A 112 7.46 -17.45 -16.79
N HIS A 113 7.39 -16.16 -17.15
CA HIS A 113 8.56 -15.31 -17.36
C HIS A 113 9.12 -14.81 -16.03
N PRO A 114 10.44 -14.89 -15.75
CA PRO A 114 11.02 -14.45 -14.47
C PRO A 114 10.69 -12.99 -14.11
N TRP A 115 10.62 -12.11 -15.10
CA TRP A 115 10.26 -10.70 -14.87
C TRP A 115 8.84 -10.50 -14.35
N PHE A 116 7.95 -11.48 -14.46
CA PHE A 116 6.64 -11.42 -13.81
C PHE A 116 6.80 -11.24 -12.30
N TRP A 117 7.66 -12.03 -11.66
CA TRP A 117 7.92 -11.95 -10.23
C TRP A 117 8.60 -10.64 -9.85
N THR A 118 9.52 -10.14 -10.69
CA THR A 118 10.14 -8.83 -10.50
C THR A 118 9.11 -7.71 -10.58
N LEU A 119 8.24 -7.71 -11.60
CA LEU A 119 7.23 -6.69 -11.79
C LEU A 119 6.21 -6.68 -10.66
N ILE A 120 5.74 -7.86 -10.21
CA ILE A 120 4.89 -7.94 -9.02
C ILE A 120 5.65 -7.44 -7.79
N GLY A 121 6.89 -7.87 -7.54
CA GLY A 121 7.65 -7.42 -6.37
C GLY A 121 7.84 -5.90 -6.33
N VAL A 122 8.16 -5.28 -7.47
CA VAL A 122 8.33 -3.82 -7.59
C VAL A 122 7.00 -3.09 -7.41
N ASP A 123 5.93 -3.59 -8.00
CA ASP A 123 4.57 -3.06 -7.85
C ASP A 123 4.15 -3.01 -6.37
N GLN A 124 4.29 -4.13 -5.65
CA GLN A 124 4.00 -4.20 -4.22
C GLN A 124 4.88 -3.23 -3.40
N ALA A 125 6.18 -3.15 -3.72
CA ALA A 125 7.09 -2.25 -3.03
C ALA A 125 6.70 -0.77 -3.21
N LEU A 126 6.31 -0.36 -4.41
CA LEU A 126 5.90 1.03 -4.69
C LEU A 126 4.60 1.40 -3.97
N HIS A 127 3.64 0.48 -3.89
CA HIS A 127 2.42 0.71 -3.13
C HIS A 127 2.66 0.80 -1.62
N HIS A 128 3.52 -0.06 -1.07
CA HIS A 128 3.92 0.05 0.35
C HIS A 128 4.75 1.31 0.64
N LEU A 129 5.62 1.75 -0.28
CA LEU A 129 6.33 3.02 -0.15
C LEU A 129 5.37 4.22 -0.18
N THR A 130 4.35 4.17 -1.03
CA THR A 130 3.26 5.15 -1.04
C THR A 130 2.55 5.19 0.31
N GLY A 131 2.14 4.02 0.81
CA GLY A 131 1.51 3.90 2.14
C GLY A 131 2.40 4.42 3.26
N PHE A 132 3.72 4.17 3.19
CA PHE A 132 4.67 4.68 4.16
C PHE A 132 4.78 6.21 4.13
N ALA A 133 4.87 6.81 2.94
CA ALA A 133 4.89 8.26 2.80
C ALA A 133 3.60 8.92 3.33
N LEU A 134 2.43 8.33 3.02
CA LEU A 134 1.15 8.81 3.53
C LEU A 134 1.03 8.64 5.05
N ALA A 135 1.54 7.54 5.62
CA ALA A 135 1.60 7.32 7.06
C ALA A 135 2.46 8.38 7.76
N ILE A 136 3.60 8.77 7.18
CA ILE A 136 4.43 9.87 7.68
C ILE A 136 3.63 11.18 7.70
N VAL A 137 2.96 11.53 6.61
CA VAL A 137 2.14 12.75 6.53
C VAL A 137 1.06 12.76 7.60
N MET A 138 0.31 11.66 7.76
CA MET A 138 -0.76 11.59 8.76
C MET A 138 -0.21 11.59 10.20
N ALA A 139 0.90 10.90 10.46
CA ALA A 139 1.52 10.84 11.78
C ALA A 139 2.18 12.17 12.21
N PHE A 140 2.76 12.90 11.27
CA PHE A 140 3.34 14.23 11.53
C PHE A 140 2.26 15.27 11.86
N ASN A 141 1.06 15.10 11.29
CA ASN A 141 -0.10 15.96 11.52
C ASN A 141 -1.10 15.33 12.50
N ALA A 142 -0.69 14.33 13.29
CA ALA A 142 -1.57 13.55 14.19
C ALA A 142 -2.04 14.36 15.40
#